data_AF-A0A6M1NPQ8-F1
#
_entry.id   AF-A0A6M1NPQ8-F1
#
_cell.length_a   1.000
_cell.length_b   1.000
_cell.length_c   1.000
_cell.angle_alpha   90.00
_cell.angle_beta   90.00
_cell.angle_gamma   90.00
#
_symmetry.space_group_name_H-M   'P 1'
#
loop_
_entity.id
_entity.type
_entity.pdbx_description
1 polymer ?
#
loop_
_entity_poly.entity_id
_entity_poly.type
_entity_poly.pdbx_seq_one_letter_code
_entity_poly.pdbx_strand_id
1 'polypeptide(L)'
;MYILRKPIALLGVAAAALSTIFCPFLKVPIKGNWNLYETDTSLFLITLGILGLAVLFFVSRKIAAFRFVSIAFFIWTILGLVAVYFKINNYFGMKLVDGLLAKTLHIKWGWAVLILSAVIMVLSVGKVKEVK
;
A
#
# COMPACT_ATOMS: atom_id res chain seq x y z
N MET A 1 -2.63 -26.84 7.25
CA MET A 1 -1.98 -25.95 8.26
C MET A 1 -1.21 -24.80 7.58
N TYR A 2 -1.11 -23.61 8.17
CA TYR A 2 -0.31 -22.49 7.63
C TYR A 2 1.01 -22.32 8.40
N ILE A 3 2.08 -21.94 7.69
CA ILE A 3 3.38 -21.56 8.24
C ILE A 3 3.66 -20.09 7.94
N LEU A 4 4.16 -19.35 8.93
CA LEU A 4 4.57 -17.96 8.80
C LEU A 4 6.09 -17.81 8.85
N ARG A 5 6.69 -17.26 7.80
CA ARG A 5 8.11 -16.88 7.75
C ARG A 5 8.28 -15.51 8.40
N LYS A 6 8.48 -15.48 9.71
CA LYS A 6 8.49 -14.25 10.53
C LYS A 6 9.40 -13.13 10.00
N PRO A 7 10.67 -13.38 9.61
CA PRO A 7 11.55 -12.31 9.12
C PRO A 7 11.01 -11.66 7.85
N ILE A 8 10.43 -12.45 6.93
CA ILE A 8 9.86 -11.96 5.68
C ILE A 8 8.59 -11.14 5.97
N ALA A 9 7.74 -11.61 6.88
CA ALA A 9 6.55 -10.88 7.30
C ALA A 9 6.91 -9.50 7.90
N LEU A 10 7.91 -9.46 8.79
CA LEU A 10 8.39 -8.22 9.39
C LEU A 10 9.06 -7.29 8.37
N LEU A 11 9.83 -7.84 7.42
CA LEU A 11 10.40 -7.07 6.32
C LEU A 11 9.30 -6.38 5.50
N GLY A 12 8.25 -7.12 5.15
CA GLY A 12 7.10 -6.57 4.42
C GLY A 12 6.38 -5.48 5.22
N VAL A 13 6.09 -5.72 6.51
CA VAL A 13 5.44 -4.72 7.37
C VAL A 13 6.29 -3.46 7.54
N ALA A 14 7.58 -3.61 7.79
CA ALA A 14 8.50 -2.49 7.97
C ALA A 14 8.67 -1.69 6.68
N ALA A 15 8.84 -2.37 5.53
CA ALA A 15 8.91 -1.72 4.23
C ALA A 15 7.63 -0.96 3.90
N ALA A 16 6.45 -1.51 4.22
CA ALA A 16 5.18 -0.82 4.06
C ALA A 16 5.13 0.46 4.90
N ALA A 17 5.42 0.36 6.20
CA ALA A 17 5.40 1.51 7.12
C ALA A 17 6.36 2.62 6.66
N LEU A 18 7.62 2.27 6.37
CA LEU A 18 8.62 3.22 5.89
C LEU A 18 8.23 3.83 4.54
N SER A 19 7.65 3.02 3.65
CA SER A 19 7.17 3.51 2.36
C SER A 19 6.13 4.62 2.55
N THR A 20 5.09 4.37 3.35
CA THR A 20 3.99 5.35 3.54
C THR A 20 4.45 6.72 4.06
N ILE A 21 5.55 6.77 4.82
CA ILE A 21 6.05 7.99 5.46
C ILE A 21 7.11 8.70 4.60
N PHE A 22 8.07 7.93 4.06
CA PHE A 22 9.30 8.49 3.50
C PHE A 22 9.37 8.42 1.96
N CYS A 23 8.60 7.54 1.32
CA CYS A 23 8.66 7.42 -0.13
C CYS A 23 7.77 8.44 -0.83
N PRO A 24 8.19 8.94 -2.01
CA PRO A 24 7.34 9.80 -2.83
C PRO A 24 6.28 8.98 -3.58
N PHE A 25 5.02 9.35 -3.43
CA PHE A 25 3.87 8.74 -4.12
C PHE A 25 3.37 9.60 -5.29
N LEU A 26 3.51 10.92 -5.15
CA LEU A 26 3.11 11.88 -6.17
C LEU A 26 4.13 13.00 -6.25
N LYS A 27 4.42 13.50 -7.45
CA LYS A 27 5.16 14.75 -7.65
C LYS A 27 4.19 15.84 -8.07
N VAL A 28 4.22 16.95 -7.34
CA VAL A 28 3.47 18.16 -7.63
C VAL A 28 4.44 19.29 -8.02
N PRO A 29 4.03 20.25 -8.87
CA PRO A 29 4.95 21.23 -9.47
C PRO A 29 5.59 22.19 -8.46
N ILE A 30 4.88 22.58 -7.39
CA ILE A 30 5.36 23.62 -6.44
C ILE A 30 5.99 23.01 -5.19
N LYS A 31 5.29 22.08 -4.52
CA LYS A 31 5.75 21.44 -3.28
C LYS A 31 6.67 20.24 -3.48
N GLY A 32 6.88 19.79 -4.72
CA GLY A 32 7.79 18.68 -5.02
C GLY A 32 7.19 17.30 -4.76
N ASN A 33 7.93 16.44 -4.08
CA ASN A 33 7.55 15.05 -3.84
C ASN A 33 6.66 14.94 -2.60
N TRP A 34 5.46 14.41 -2.79
CA TRP A 34 4.50 14.13 -1.73
C TRP A 34 4.58 12.68 -1.29
N ASN A 35 4.54 12.45 0.03
CA ASN A 35 4.33 11.13 0.58
C ASN A 35 2.84 10.72 0.50
N LEU A 36 2.48 9.57 1.08
CA LEU A 36 1.11 9.06 0.98
C LEU A 36 0.11 9.96 1.75
N TYR A 37 0.52 10.52 2.89
CA TYR A 37 -0.31 11.42 3.70
C TYR A 37 -0.67 12.71 2.96
N GLU A 38 0.32 13.31 2.30
CA GLU A 38 0.11 14.53 1.50
C GLU A 38 -0.68 14.24 0.23
N THR A 39 -0.51 13.05 -0.36
CA THR A 39 -1.27 12.62 -1.54
C THR A 39 -2.76 12.51 -1.25
N ASP A 40 -3.13 11.82 -0.17
CA ASP A 40 -4.50 11.73 0.32
C ASP A 40 -4.51 11.22 1.77
N THR A 41 -4.98 12.06 2.70
CA THR A 41 -4.99 11.74 4.13
C THR A 41 -5.87 10.53 4.46
N SER A 42 -7.00 10.36 3.77
CA SER A 42 -7.89 9.22 4.01
C SER A 42 -7.24 7.93 3.54
N LEU A 43 -6.62 7.94 2.36
CA LEU A 43 -5.86 6.80 1.85
C LEU A 43 -4.73 6.41 2.81
N PHE A 44 -3.99 7.38 3.34
CA PHE A 44 -2.94 7.14 4.32
C PHE A 44 -3.47 6.49 5.61
N LEU A 45 -4.52 7.04 6.20
CA LEU A 45 -5.09 6.53 7.45
C LEU A 45 -5.64 5.10 7.29
N ILE A 46 -6.35 4.82 6.18
CA ILE A 46 -6.84 3.46 5.90
C ILE A 46 -5.67 2.50 5.68
N THR A 47 -4.62 2.93 4.96
CA THR A 47 -3.41 2.12 4.73
C THR A 47 -2.75 1.75 6.06
N LEU A 48 -2.56 2.71 6.97
CA LEU A 48 -2.02 2.45 8.30
C LEU A 48 -2.97 1.62 9.17
N GLY A 49 -4.29 1.78 9.03
CA GLY A 49 -5.28 0.97 9.74
C GLY A 49 -5.19 -0.51 9.35
N ILE A 50 -5.14 -0.82 8.05
CA ILE A 50 -4.98 -2.19 7.56
C ILE A 50 -3.61 -2.75 7.98
N LEU A 51 -2.54 -1.95 7.91
CA LEU A 51 -1.21 -2.35 8.36
C LEU A 51 -1.18 -2.63 9.88
N GLY A 52 -1.88 -1.83 10.68
CA GLY A 52 -2.06 -2.04 12.11
C GLY A 52 -2.77 -3.35 12.43
N LEU A 53 -3.79 -3.71 11.65
CA LEU A 53 -4.44 -5.03 11.75
C LEU A 53 -3.47 -6.17 11.39
N ALA A 54 -2.59 -5.97 10.41
CA ALA A 54 -1.57 -6.95 10.07
C ALA A 54 -0.61 -7.18 11.25
N VAL A 55 -0.12 -6.09 11.87
CA VAL A 55 0.74 -6.17 13.06
C VAL A 55 0.01 -6.86 14.21
N LEU A 56 -1.25 -6.51 14.46
CA LEU A 56 -2.07 -7.15 15.50
C LEU A 56 -2.15 -8.66 15.29
N PHE A 57 -2.53 -9.12 14.10
CA PHE A 57 -2.65 -10.56 13.82
C PHE A 57 -1.31 -11.30 13.82
N PHE A 58 -0.22 -10.61 13.45
CA PHE A 58 1.13 -11.13 13.59
C PHE A 58 1.48 -11.40 15.06
N VAL A 59 1.30 -10.41 15.94
CA VAL A 59 1.62 -10.52 17.38
C VAL A 59 0.70 -11.51 18.09
N SER A 60 -0.59 -11.53 17.74
CA SER A 60 -1.57 -12.50 18.27
C SER A 60 -1.41 -13.92 17.70
N ARG A 61 -0.40 -14.17 16.85
CA ARG A 61 -0.12 -15.47 16.20
C ARG A 61 -1.30 -16.02 15.38
N LYS A 62 -2.20 -15.15 14.90
CA LYS A 62 -3.35 -15.52 14.08
C LYS A 62 -2.95 -15.59 12.62
N ILE A 63 -2.19 -16.63 12.24
CA ILE A 63 -1.55 -16.75 10.91
C ILE A 63 -2.56 -16.66 9.75
N ALA A 64 -3.72 -17.30 9.87
CA ALA A 64 -4.76 -17.23 8.85
C ALA A 64 -5.32 -15.81 8.66
N ALA A 65 -5.53 -15.08 9.76
CA ALA A 65 -6.01 -13.71 9.74
C ALA A 65 -4.93 -12.74 9.19
N PHE A 66 -3.67 -12.93 9.59
CA PHE A 66 -2.53 -12.20 9.02
C PHE A 66 -2.48 -12.38 7.49
N ARG A 67 -2.60 -13.62 7.00
CA ARG A 67 -2.63 -13.89 5.56
C ARG A 67 -3.79 -13.16 4.86
N PHE A 68 -4.98 -13.23 5.44
CA PHE A 68 -6.16 -12.55 4.88
C PHE A 68 -5.94 -11.04 4.80
N VAL A 69 -5.48 -10.41 5.88
CA VAL A 69 -5.19 -8.97 5.89
C VAL A 69 -4.06 -8.61 4.93
N SER A 70 -3.00 -9.42 4.80
CA SER A 70 -1.94 -9.17 3.83
C SER A 70 -2.46 -9.18 2.39
N ILE A 71 -3.40 -10.07 2.06
CA ILE A 71 -4.06 -10.09 0.74
C ILE A 71 -4.95 -8.86 0.57
N ALA A 72 -5.74 -8.51 1.59
CA ALA A 72 -6.57 -7.30 1.56
C ALA A 72 -5.72 -6.04 1.41
N PHE A 73 -4.58 -5.96 2.10
CA PHE A 73 -3.61 -4.88 1.98
C PHE A 73 -3.04 -4.80 0.57
N PHE A 74 -2.63 -5.92 -0.02
CA PHE A 74 -2.19 -5.95 -1.42
C PHE A 74 -3.25 -5.39 -2.37
N ILE A 75 -4.49 -5.88 -2.30
CA ILE A 75 -5.60 -5.38 -3.12
C ILE A 75 -5.81 -3.89 -2.88
N TRP A 76 -5.82 -3.45 -1.62
CA TRP A 76 -5.97 -2.04 -1.24
C TRP A 76 -4.89 -1.15 -1.89
N THR A 77 -3.63 -1.58 -1.91
CA THR A 77 -2.55 -0.78 -2.52
C THR A 77 -2.72 -0.60 -4.02
N ILE A 78 -3.24 -1.61 -4.72
CA ILE A 78 -3.57 -1.52 -6.15
C ILE A 78 -4.75 -0.58 -6.37
N LEU A 79 -5.81 -0.73 -5.58
CA LEU A 79 -6.99 0.15 -5.65
C LEU A 79 -6.62 1.61 -5.37
N GLY A 80 -5.78 1.85 -4.36
CA GLY A 80 -5.26 3.18 -4.04
C GLY A 80 -4.50 3.80 -5.21
N LEU A 81 -3.61 3.05 -5.86
CA LEU A 81 -2.86 3.52 -7.03
C LEU A 81 -3.80 3.91 -8.16
N VAL A 82 -4.76 3.05 -8.48
CA VAL A 82 -5.74 3.27 -9.55
C VAL A 82 -6.62 4.48 -9.24
N ALA A 83 -7.08 4.62 -7.99
CA ALA A 83 -7.88 5.76 -7.56
C ALA A 83 -7.10 7.08 -7.68
N VAL A 84 -5.85 7.11 -7.21
CA VAL A 84 -4.99 8.29 -7.34
C VAL A 84 -4.70 8.58 -8.81
N TYR A 85 -4.42 7.56 -9.62
CA TYR A 85 -4.21 7.73 -11.06
C TYR A 85 -5.42 8.39 -11.74
N PHE A 86 -6.64 7.91 -11.49
CA PHE A 86 -7.83 8.53 -12.07
C PHE A 86 -8.09 9.94 -11.54
N LYS A 87 -7.84 10.17 -10.24
CA LYS A 87 -7.97 11.48 -9.59
C LYS A 87 -7.04 12.51 -10.26
N ILE A 88 -5.76 12.18 -10.42
CA ILE A 88 -4.79 13.12 -11.00
C ILE A 88 -4.95 13.30 -12.52
N ASN A 89 -5.60 12.37 -13.22
CA ASN A 89 -5.92 12.50 -14.65
C ASN A 89 -7.30 13.12 -14.90
N ASN A 90 -7.93 13.71 -13.88
CA ASN A 90 -9.18 14.45 -13.98
C ASN A 90 -10.36 13.63 -14.55
N TYR A 91 -10.45 12.35 -14.19
CA TYR A 91 -11.59 11.50 -14.58
C TYR A 91 -12.89 11.86 -13.84
N PHE A 92 -12.82 12.70 -12.79
CA PHE A 92 -13.94 13.01 -11.90
C PHE A 92 -14.23 14.53 -11.74
N GLY A 93 -13.56 15.43 -12.48
CA GLY A 93 -13.66 16.90 -12.32
C GLY A 93 -14.09 17.69 -13.57
N MET A 94 -14.09 19.04 -13.49
CA MET A 94 -14.54 19.94 -14.56
C MET A 94 -13.39 20.24 -15.53
N LYS A 95 -13.56 19.87 -16.80
CA LYS A 95 -12.50 19.62 -17.79
C LYS A 95 -11.49 20.74 -18.08
N LEU A 96 -11.78 22.02 -17.80
CA LEU A 96 -10.97 23.15 -18.29
C LEU A 96 -9.84 23.58 -17.34
N VAL A 97 -10.12 23.77 -16.05
CA VAL A 97 -9.09 24.22 -15.06
C VAL A 97 -8.34 23.01 -14.50
N ASP A 98 -9.07 21.93 -14.18
CA ASP A 98 -8.50 20.71 -13.62
C ASP A 98 -7.62 19.95 -14.65
N GLY A 99 -7.87 20.12 -15.95
CA GLY A 99 -7.10 19.46 -17.02
C GLY A 99 -5.66 19.97 -17.18
N LEU A 100 -5.41 21.25 -16.87
CA LEU A 100 -4.06 21.84 -16.91
C LEU A 100 -3.23 21.42 -15.70
N LEU A 101 -3.85 21.37 -14.51
CA LEU A 101 -3.22 20.88 -13.27
C LEU A 101 -2.96 19.37 -13.31
N ALA A 102 -3.87 18.59 -13.90
CA ALA A 102 -3.73 17.14 -14.06
C ALA A 102 -2.42 16.72 -14.77
N LYS A 103 -2.02 17.47 -15.80
CA LYS A 103 -0.79 17.18 -16.57
C LYS A 103 0.50 17.40 -15.78
N THR A 104 0.43 18.09 -14.65
CA THR A 104 1.61 18.42 -13.82
C THR A 104 1.83 17.44 -12.67
N LEU A 105 0.87 16.54 -12.44
CA LEU A 105 0.90 15.54 -11.39
C LEU A 105 1.45 14.22 -11.92
N HIS A 106 2.49 13.69 -11.28
CA HIS A 106 3.13 12.46 -11.73
C HIS A 106 3.25 11.44 -10.61
N ILE A 107 2.78 10.21 -10.86
CA ILE A 107 2.98 9.06 -9.98
C ILE A 107 4.48 8.81 -9.76
N LYS A 108 4.85 8.42 -8.53
CA LYS A 108 6.23 8.14 -8.13
C LYS A 108 6.43 6.73 -7.59
N TRP A 109 7.69 6.37 -7.40
CA TRP A 109 8.12 4.99 -7.10
C TRP A 109 7.72 4.47 -5.71
N GLY A 110 7.22 5.33 -4.82
CA GLY A 110 6.69 4.90 -3.51
C GLY A 110 5.56 3.87 -3.63
N TRP A 111 4.74 3.96 -4.69
CA TRP A 111 3.74 2.94 -5.01
C TRP A 111 4.34 1.56 -5.25
N ALA A 112 5.46 1.48 -5.97
CA ALA A 112 6.13 0.21 -6.24
C ALA A 112 6.65 -0.42 -4.94
N VAL A 113 7.20 0.38 -4.03
CA VAL A 113 7.67 -0.11 -2.71
C VAL A 113 6.50 -0.60 -1.87
N LEU A 114 5.40 0.16 -1.83
CA LEU A 114 4.22 -0.21 -1.05
C LEU A 114 3.59 -1.51 -1.58
N ILE A 115 3.45 -1.65 -2.90
CA ILE A 115 2.92 -2.87 -3.52
C ILE A 115 3.87 -4.05 -3.28
N LEU A 116 5.18 -3.87 -3.47
CA LEU A 116 6.18 -4.92 -3.23
C LEU A 116 6.17 -5.37 -1.77
N SER A 117 6.03 -4.43 -0.83
CA SER A 117 5.92 -4.75 0.60
C SER A 117 4.69 -5.62 0.91
N ALA A 118 3.55 -5.34 0.27
CA ALA A 118 2.34 -6.14 0.39
C ALA A 118 2.51 -7.55 -0.22
N VAL A 119 3.18 -7.65 -1.37
CA VAL A 119 3.53 -8.95 -1.98
C VAL A 119 4.41 -9.77 -1.02
N ILE A 120 5.42 -9.16 -0.42
CA ILE A 120 6.29 -9.80 0.56
C ILE A 120 5.48 -10.31 1.77
N MET A 121 4.55 -9.50 2.28
CA MET A 121 3.65 -9.91 3.37
C MET A 121 2.79 -11.12 2.98
N VAL A 122 2.21 -11.13 1.77
CA VAL A 122 1.41 -12.27 1.27
C VAL A 122 2.26 -13.53 1.14
N LEU A 123 3.45 -13.43 0.54
CA LEU A 123 4.36 -14.55 0.31
C LEU A 123 5.02 -15.08 1.59
N SER A 124 4.99 -14.31 2.68
CA SER A 124 5.50 -14.76 3.98
C SER A 124 4.68 -15.91 4.59
N VAL A 125 3.45 -16.16 4.10
CA VAL A 125 2.59 -17.24 4.58
C VAL A 125 2.49 -18.38 3.57
N GLY A 126 2.98 -19.56 3.96
CA GLY A 126 2.88 -20.80 3.18
C GLY A 126 1.78 -21.75 3.69
N LYS A 127 1.23 -22.58 2.80
CA LYS A 127 0.47 -23.77 3.19
C LYS A 127 1.43 -24.94 3.41
N VAL A 128 1.26 -25.67 4.50
CA VAL A 128 1.90 -26.98 4.66
C VAL A 128 1.27 -27.92 3.64
N LYS A 129 2.07 -28.51 2.76
CA LYS A 129 1.62 -29.64 1.95
C LYS A 129 1.48 -30.83 2.88
N GLU A 130 0.29 -31.41 2.98
CA GLU A 130 0.14 -32.71 3.63
C GLU A 130 0.83 -33.73 2.72
N VAL A 131 1.86 -34.39 3.25
CA VAL A 131 2.44 -35.57 2.61
C VAL A 131 1.39 -36.66 2.82
N LYS A 132 0.72 -37.05 1.73
CA LYS A 132 -0.13 -38.24 1.71
C LYS A 132 0.74 -39.48 1.71
#